data_AF-A0A5R1NN74-F1
#
_entry.id   AF-A0A5R1NN74-F1
#
_cell.length_a   1.000
_cell.length_b   1.000
_cell.length_c   1.000
_cell.angle_alpha   90.00
_cell.angle_beta   90.00
_cell.angle_gamma   90.00
#
_symmetry.space_group_name_H-M   'P 1'
#
loop_
_entity.id
_entity.type
_entity.pdbx_description
1 polymer ?
#
loop_
_entity_poly.entity_id
_entity_poly.type
_entity_poly.pdbx_seq_one_letter_code
_entity_poly.pdbx_strand_id
1 'polypeptide(L)'
;MVPVERTPEQSADRLSRQFAQESRLRILRSKAAVARSEVDALAAVHLDADTLEDLLDTATPREAERLRKSEHEISVRVAKAQERADAAEAAYEQAVLDDFDEAER
;
A
#
# COMPACT_ATOMS: atom_id res chain seq x y z
N MET A 1 -6.92 1.34 -48.16
CA MET A 1 -6.50 1.75 -46.80
C MET A 1 -5.11 2.33 -46.94
N VAL A 2 -4.98 3.65 -46.86
CA VAL A 2 -3.65 4.30 -46.91
C VAL A 2 -3.03 4.12 -45.53
N PRO A 3 -1.78 3.64 -45.41
CA PRO A 3 -1.11 3.63 -44.12
C PRO A 3 -0.97 5.08 -43.67
N VAL A 4 -1.59 5.43 -42.54
CA VAL A 4 -1.37 6.74 -41.92
C VAL A 4 0.05 6.72 -41.40
N GLU A 5 1.00 7.17 -42.21
CA GLU A 5 2.36 7.42 -41.77
C GLU A 5 2.30 8.50 -40.68
N ARG A 6 2.56 8.07 -39.44
CA ARG A 6 2.60 8.96 -38.28
C ARG A 6 3.79 9.88 -38.42
N THR A 7 3.62 11.14 -38.04
CA THR A 7 4.75 12.07 -38.04
C THR A 7 5.75 11.68 -36.94
N PRO A 8 7.04 12.04 -37.10
CA PRO A 8 8.05 11.83 -36.06
C PRO A 8 7.66 12.44 -34.70
N GLU A 9 7.00 13.60 -34.71
CA GLU A 9 6.48 14.27 -33.52
C GLU A 9 5.40 13.44 -32.80
N GLN A 10 4.44 12.87 -33.54
CA GLN A 10 3.41 11.98 -32.99
C GLN A 10 4.00 10.70 -32.39
N SER A 11 5.10 10.21 -32.97
CA SER A 11 5.81 9.03 -32.47
C SER A 11 6.59 9.33 -31.19
N ALA A 12 7.26 10.49 -31.12
CA ALA A 12 7.98 10.94 -29.94
C ALA A 12 7.05 11.24 -28.74
N ASP A 13 5.90 11.86 -29.00
CA ASP A 13 4.89 12.13 -27.98
C ASP A 13 4.32 10.84 -27.38
N ARG A 14 4.05 9.83 -28.22
CA ARG A 14 3.54 8.54 -27.75
C ARG A 14 4.56 7.82 -26.87
N LEU A 15 5.82 7.78 -27.30
CA LEU A 15 6.90 7.17 -26.51
C LEU A 15 7.06 7.88 -25.16
N SER A 16 6.99 9.21 -25.15
CA SER A 16 7.09 10.00 -23.92
C SER A 16 5.95 9.71 -22.93
N ARG A 17 4.72 9.56 -23.43
CA ARG A 17 3.56 9.16 -22.60
C ARG A 17 3.71 7.75 -22.04
N GLN A 18 4.15 6.80 -22.87
CA GLN A 18 4.41 5.43 -22.44
C GLN A 18 5.47 5.37 -21.34
N PHE A 19 6.59 6.09 -21.49
CA PHE A 19 7.61 6.16 -20.44
C PHE A 19 7.10 6.79 -19.14
N ALA A 20 6.25 7.81 -19.24
CA ALA A 20 5.64 8.44 -18.08
C ALA A 20 4.67 7.49 -17.36
N GLN A 21 3.85 6.73 -18.09
CA GLN A 21 2.95 5.69 -17.56
C GLN A 21 3.72 4.57 -16.87
N GLU A 22 4.71 3.98 -17.54
CA GLU A 22 5.54 2.91 -16.95
C GLU A 22 6.25 3.37 -15.67
N SER A 23 6.75 4.60 -15.67
CA SER A 23 7.38 5.21 -14.49
C SER A 23 6.37 5.41 -13.35
N ARG A 24 5.16 5.88 -13.66
CA ARG A 24 4.07 6.06 -12.69
C ARG A 24 3.67 4.71 -12.07
N LEU A 25 3.47 3.67 -12.88
CA LEU A 25 3.14 2.33 -12.42
C LEU A 25 4.22 1.77 -11.49
N ARG A 26 5.49 1.92 -11.85
CA ARG A 26 6.61 1.47 -11.00
C ARG A 26 6.60 2.17 -9.64
N ILE A 27 6.36 3.48 -9.61
CA ILE A 27 6.31 4.25 -8.36
C ILE A 27 5.13 3.81 -7.51
N LEU A 28 3.93 3.65 -8.09
CA LEU A 28 2.74 3.23 -7.36
C LEU A 28 2.90 1.82 -6.78
N ARG A 29 3.44 0.88 -7.57
CA ARG A 29 3.76 -0.47 -7.10
C ARG A 29 4.75 -0.45 -5.92
N SER A 30 5.80 0.36 -6.01
CA SER A 30 6.78 0.52 -4.93
C SER A 30 6.13 1.08 -3.66
N LYS A 31 5.26 2.09 -3.79
CA LYS A 31 4.52 2.67 -2.66
C LYS A 31 3.60 1.66 -1.99
N ALA A 32 2.86 0.86 -2.76
CA ALA A 32 2.01 -0.20 -2.22
C ALA A 32 2.83 -1.22 -1.44
N ALA A 33 3.96 -1.67 -1.99
CA ALA A 33 4.87 -2.61 -1.33
C ALA A 33 5.44 -2.05 -0.01
N VAL A 34 5.86 -0.78 0.00
CA VAL A 34 6.36 -0.12 1.22
C VAL A 34 5.26 0.01 2.28
N ALA A 35 4.06 0.42 1.88
CA ALA A 35 2.94 0.56 2.81
C ALA A 35 2.55 -0.80 3.43
N ARG A 36 2.58 -1.88 2.64
CA ARG A 36 2.36 -3.24 3.15
C ARG A 36 3.45 -3.65 4.14
N SER A 37 4.71 -3.37 3.83
CA SER A 37 5.81 -3.63 4.75
C SER A 37 5.69 -2.83 6.06
N GLU A 38 5.11 -1.62 6.05
CA GLU A 38 4.84 -0.85 7.28
C GLU A 38 3.79 -1.54 8.15
N VAL A 39 2.73 -2.08 7.54
CA VAL A 39 1.72 -2.89 8.26
C VAL A 39 2.38 -4.08 8.92
N ASP A 40 3.15 -4.86 8.17
CA ASP A 40 3.79 -6.08 8.70
C ASP A 40 4.76 -5.76 9.84
N ALA A 41 5.53 -4.67 9.72
CA ALA A 41 6.45 -4.22 10.75
C ALA A 41 5.72 -3.77 12.04
N LEU A 42 4.57 -3.10 11.93
CA LEU A 42 3.77 -2.71 13.09
C LEU A 42 3.04 -3.90 13.71
N ALA A 43 2.53 -4.81 12.88
CA ALA A 43 1.89 -6.03 13.33
C ALA A 43 2.85 -6.95 14.09
N ALA A 44 4.13 -6.98 13.71
CA ALA A 44 5.15 -7.74 14.43
C ALA A 44 5.43 -7.22 15.85
N VAL A 45 4.97 -6.01 16.21
CA VAL A 45 5.08 -5.45 17.57
C VAL A 45 3.92 -5.89 18.46
N HIS A 46 2.81 -6.40 17.89
CA HIS A 46 1.71 -6.92 18.68
C HIS A 46 2.12 -8.14 19.49
N LEU A 47 1.58 -8.22 20.70
CA LEU A 47 1.50 -9.48 21.41
C LEU A 47 0.45 -10.37 20.76
N ASP A 48 0.75 -11.65 20.62
CA ASP A 48 -0.30 -12.63 20.33
C ASP A 48 -1.31 -12.69 21.48
N ALA A 49 -2.54 -13.08 21.14
CA ALA A 49 -3.67 -13.01 22.07
C ALA A 49 -3.45 -13.86 23.33
N ASP A 50 -2.86 -15.05 23.17
CA ASP A 50 -2.58 -15.97 24.27
C ASP A 50 -1.52 -15.38 25.21
N THR A 51 -0.42 -14.83 24.67
CA THR A 51 0.60 -14.15 25.47
C THR A 51 0.04 -12.91 26.19
N LEU A 52 -0.84 -12.15 25.53
CA LEU A 52 -1.49 -10.99 26.16
C LEU A 52 -2.39 -11.43 27.32
N GLU A 53 -3.15 -12.51 27.17
CA GLU A 53 -4.00 -13.07 28.22
C GLU A 53 -3.16 -13.52 29.42
N ASP A 54 -2.10 -14.30 29.19
CA ASP A 54 -1.18 -14.78 30.24
C ASP A 54 -0.54 -13.62 31.03
N LEU A 55 -0.15 -12.55 30.33
CA LEU A 55 0.42 -11.36 30.95
C LEU A 55 -0.63 -10.58 31.76
N LEU A 56 -1.88 -10.53 31.30
CA LEU A 56 -2.96 -9.84 32.00
C LEU A 56 -3.40 -10.59 33.26
N ASP A 57 -3.36 -11.92 33.25
CA ASP A 57 -3.74 -12.76 34.39
C ASP A 57 -2.77 -12.65 35.57
N THR A 58 -1.51 -12.37 35.28
CA THR A 58 -0.45 -12.27 36.30
C THR A 58 -0.11 -10.83 36.70
N ALA A 59 -0.61 -9.84 35.95
CA ALA A 59 -0.32 -8.42 36.16
C ALA A 59 -1.06 -7.82 37.36
N THR A 60 -0.43 -6.84 38.02
CA THR A 60 -1.16 -5.94 38.92
C THR A 60 -2.17 -5.09 38.13
N PRO A 61 -3.22 -4.54 38.77
CA PRO A 61 -4.21 -3.71 38.06
C PRO A 61 -3.60 -2.55 37.25
N ARG A 62 -2.54 -1.93 37.79
CA ARG A 62 -1.84 -0.82 37.11
C ARG A 62 -1.02 -1.30 35.90
N GLU A 63 -0.41 -2.47 35.99
CA GLU A 63 0.33 -3.06 34.87
C GLU A 63 -0.62 -3.52 33.77
N ALA A 64 -1.74 -4.16 34.14
CA ALA A 64 -2.77 -4.56 33.20
C ALA A 64 -3.36 -3.36 32.44
N GLU A 65 -3.62 -2.25 33.11
CA GLU A 65 -4.09 -1.02 32.46
C GLU A 65 -3.06 -0.48 31.45
N ARG A 66 -1.77 -0.45 31.82
CA ARG A 66 -0.70 -0.01 30.92
C ARG A 66 -0.56 -0.94 29.71
N LEU A 67 -0.64 -2.25 29.92
CA LEU A 67 -0.52 -3.24 28.87
C LEU A 67 -1.67 -3.11 27.87
N ARG A 68 -2.92 -3.06 28.35
CA ARG A 68 -4.10 -2.84 27.49
C ARG A 68 -4.02 -1.54 26.70
N LYS A 69 -3.56 -0.46 27.35
CA LYS A 69 -3.38 0.83 26.67
C LYS A 69 -2.34 0.73 25.55
N SER A 70 -1.20 0.10 25.81
CA SER A 70 -0.14 -0.11 24.81
C SER A 70 -0.65 -0.93 23.63
N GLU A 71 -1.30 -2.07 23.88
CA GLU A 71 -1.85 -2.93 22.82
C GLU A 71 -2.94 -2.24 22.00
N HIS A 72 -3.78 -1.42 22.66
CA HIS A 72 -4.76 -0.61 21.95
C HIS A 72 -4.10 0.43 21.03
N GLU A 73 -3.07 1.12 21.51
CA GLU A 73 -2.32 2.10 20.71
C GLU A 73 -1.63 1.45 19.51
N ILE A 74 -1.06 0.26 19.67
CA ILE A 74 -0.48 -0.52 18.56
C ILE A 74 -1.59 -0.91 17.57
N SER A 75 -2.73 -1.41 18.06
CA SER A 75 -3.88 -1.81 17.21
C SER A 75 -4.36 -0.65 16.33
N VAL A 76 -4.51 0.54 16.91
CA VAL A 76 -4.92 1.75 16.19
C VAL A 76 -3.90 2.13 15.12
N ARG A 77 -2.60 1.98 15.40
CA ARG A 77 -1.54 2.28 14.43
C ARG A 77 -1.54 1.27 13.28
N VAL A 78 -1.73 -0.01 13.56
CA VAL A 78 -1.86 -1.05 12.54
C VAL A 78 -3.07 -0.78 11.65
N ALA A 79 -4.24 -0.48 12.21
CA ALA A 79 -5.43 -0.16 11.43
C ALA A 79 -5.20 1.04 10.48
N LYS A 80 -4.59 2.12 10.98
CA LYS A 80 -4.24 3.29 10.15
C LYS A 80 -3.18 3.00 9.09
N ALA A 81 -2.25 2.07 9.35
CA ALA A 81 -1.29 1.63 8.36
C ALA A 81 -1.97 0.78 7.27
N GLN A 82 -2.89 -0.09 7.67
CA GLN A 82 -3.69 -0.92 6.77
C GLN A 82 -4.51 -0.07 5.81
N GLU A 83 -5.23 0.94 6.33
CA GLU A 83 -5.98 1.90 5.49
C GLU A 83 -5.08 2.58 4.44
N ARG A 84 -3.85 2.94 4.80
CA ARG A 84 -2.87 3.55 3.89
C ARG A 84 -2.35 2.54 2.86
N ALA A 85 -2.12 1.29 3.27
CA ALA A 85 -1.69 0.23 2.37
C ALA A 85 -2.77 -0.09 1.34
N ASP A 86 -4.02 -0.25 1.79
CA ASP A 86 -5.18 -0.51 0.93
C ASP A 86 -5.39 0.63 -0.08
N ALA A 87 -5.27 1.89 0.36
CA ALA A 87 -5.35 3.04 -0.54
C ALA A 87 -4.20 3.08 -1.57
N ALA A 88 -2.99 2.69 -1.18
CA ALA A 88 -1.84 2.65 -2.08
C ALA A 88 -1.96 1.52 -3.12
N GLU A 89 -2.47 0.36 -2.70
CA GLU A 89 -2.78 -0.77 -3.57
C GLU A 89 -3.88 -0.42 -4.57
N ALA A 90 -5.01 0.12 -4.11
CA ALA A 90 -6.10 0.57 -4.97
C ALA A 90 -5.64 1.62 -6.00
N ALA A 91 -4.75 2.56 -5.60
CA ALA A 91 -4.20 3.54 -6.52
C ALA A 91 -3.29 2.91 -7.59
N TYR A 92 -2.55 1.84 -7.26
CA TYR A 92 -1.76 1.08 -8.21
C TYR A 92 -2.67 0.29 -9.17
N GLU A 93 -3.66 -0.43 -8.64
CA GLU A 93 -4.62 -1.21 -9.43
C GLU A 93 -5.38 -0.33 -10.42
N GLN A 94 -5.88 0.83 -9.97
CA GLN A 94 -6.56 1.78 -10.84
C GLN A 94 -5.62 2.26 -11.96
N ALA A 95 -4.36 2.58 -11.65
CA ALA A 95 -3.42 3.01 -12.66
C ALA A 95 -3.08 1.90 -13.67
N VAL A 96 -3.11 0.62 -13.25
CA VAL A 96 -2.96 -0.53 -14.16
C VAL A 96 -4.16 -0.63 -15.09
N LEU A 97 -5.39 -0.48 -14.57
CA LEU A 97 -6.60 -0.49 -15.39
C LEU A 97 -6.62 0.67 -16.39
N ASP A 98 -6.25 1.88 -15.97
CA ASP A 98 -6.15 3.05 -16.84
C ASP A 98 -5.16 2.80 -18.02
N ASP A 99 -4.06 2.08 -17.77
CA ASP A 99 -3.06 1.73 -18.79
C ASP A 99 -3.60 0.70 -19.79
N PHE A 100 -4.37 -0.30 -19.33
CA PHE A 100 -5.07 -1.24 -20.21
C PHE A 100 -6.08 -0.54 -21.12
N ASP A 101 -6.91 0.33 -20.56
CA ASP A 101 -7.92 1.09 -21.32
C ASP A 101 -7.28 2.02 -22.38
N GLU A 102 -6.10 2.56 -22.10
CA GLU A 102 -5.35 3.39 -23.06
C GLU A 102 -4.65 2.55 -24.14
N ALA A 103 -4.24 1.32 -23.83
CA ALA A 103 -3.68 0.38 -24.81
C ALA A 103 -4.71 -0.15 -25.81
N GLU A 104 -6.00 -0.19 -25.44
CA GLU A 104 -7.10 -0.63 -26.31
C GLU A 104 -7.69 0.47 -27.21
N ARG A 105 -7.33 1.75 -27.02
CA ARG A 105 -7.75 2.89 -27.86
C ARG A 105 -6.83 3.14 -29.07
#